data_AF-A0A2W6EBX1-F1
#
_entry.id   AF-A0A2W6EBX1-F1
#
_cell.length_a   1.000
_cell.length_b   1.000
_cell.length_c   1.000
_cell.angle_alpha   90.00
_cell.angle_beta   90.00
_cell.angle_gamma   90.00
#
_symmetry.space_group_name_H-M   'P 1'
#
loop_
_entity.id
_entity.type
_entity.pdbx_description
1 polymer ?
#
loop_
_entity_poly.entity_id
_entity_poly.type
_entity_poly.pdbx_seq_one_letter_code
_entity_poly.pdbx_strand_id
1 'polypeptide(L)'
;MNPLDRDGLGELAETMLARPSRAPLVDWLAERSRGNPLFALGLLRALMDEGADFDAPRLKSLPEELADRVGFRLSGLNEPALATVEMLAVLGRQGSLAELSKLTGRPQDLLAPILDQLARSRLIAEADRPPELNYEIAHPLVQEAIYQRIGAARRRALHRLLARRLVEAGRRADAASHYARSAEVGDDEAIEALLDAVREAERRESHREAMAILESLLEVLPAADGRWLNVVDAMVGDAEWVMDHRADAVAEPGIRALEKVEPLLSGADDTRLGMVLFRLTIFLAWGRGDLAQAEETGRCALYHFDRAGQADRSRIVAHELAWLRGLGGDLSGRAHGEVLAAAQHAGDRLMTAHSLGALGWSALLKGASPRLSRRCAKAPRWLARTASHTGFPGACPRWLSRWRSRDALKRPSS
;
A
#
# COMPACT_ATOMS: atom_id res chain seq x y z
N MET A 1 -26.80 12.05 -24.32
CA MET A 1 -26.32 10.74 -24.84
C MET A 1 -25.99 9.89 -23.63
N ASN A 2 -26.53 8.68 -23.58
CA ASN A 2 -26.18 7.73 -22.52
C ASN A 2 -24.74 7.23 -22.76
N PRO A 3 -23.98 6.92 -21.71
CA PRO A 3 -22.69 6.24 -21.85
C PRO A 3 -22.85 4.92 -22.62
N LEU A 4 -21.90 4.61 -23.49
CA LEU A 4 -21.76 3.29 -24.10
C LEU A 4 -21.42 2.27 -23.01
N ASP A 5 -22.06 1.10 -23.11
CA ASP A 5 -21.64 -0.07 -22.38
C ASP A 5 -20.40 -0.71 -23.05
N ARG A 6 -19.95 -1.84 -22.49
CA ARG A 6 -18.75 -2.53 -23.00
C ARG A 6 -18.93 -3.01 -24.43
N ASP A 7 -20.12 -3.45 -24.79
CA ASP A 7 -20.40 -3.96 -26.15
C ASP A 7 -20.34 -2.80 -27.15
N GLY A 8 -20.96 -1.66 -26.84
CA GLY A 8 -20.87 -0.46 -27.69
C GLY A 8 -19.45 0.11 -27.79
N LEU A 9 -18.64 0.02 -26.74
CA LEU A 9 -17.22 0.38 -26.80
C LEU A 9 -16.40 -0.60 -27.65
N GLY A 10 -16.72 -1.89 -27.60
CA GLY A 10 -16.14 -2.92 -28.46
C GLY A 10 -16.43 -2.65 -29.93
N GLU A 11 -17.70 -2.42 -30.29
CA GLU A 11 -18.12 -2.09 -31.65
C GLU A 11 -17.41 -0.82 -32.18
N LEU A 12 -17.30 0.22 -31.34
CA LEU A 12 -16.56 1.43 -31.69
C LEU A 12 -15.09 1.14 -31.96
N ALA A 13 -14.45 0.33 -31.11
CA ALA A 13 -13.06 -0.04 -31.26
C ALA A 13 -12.81 -0.87 -32.53
N GLU A 14 -13.68 -1.83 -32.82
CA GLU A 14 -13.61 -2.68 -34.01
C GLU A 14 -13.76 -1.89 -35.30
N THR A 15 -14.72 -0.95 -35.30
CA THR A 15 -14.96 -0.07 -36.43
C THR A 15 -13.74 0.79 -36.74
N MET A 16 -13.09 1.35 -35.72
CA MET A 16 -11.90 2.19 -35.91
C MET A 16 -10.65 1.39 -36.29
N LEU A 17 -10.44 0.23 -35.68
CA LEU A 17 -9.24 -0.57 -35.88
C LEU A 17 -9.32 -1.46 -37.14
N ALA A 18 -10.51 -1.60 -37.73
CA ALA A 18 -10.81 -2.54 -38.81
C ALA A 18 -10.39 -4.00 -38.46
N ARG A 19 -10.46 -4.36 -37.18
CA ARG A 19 -10.18 -5.70 -36.65
C ARG A 19 -10.91 -5.94 -35.33
N PRO A 20 -11.15 -7.20 -34.94
CA PRO A 20 -11.78 -7.53 -33.66
C PRO A 20 -11.04 -6.89 -32.48
N SER A 21 -11.80 -6.32 -31.55
CA SER A 21 -11.27 -5.73 -30.33
C SER A 21 -11.10 -6.83 -29.28
N ARG A 22 -10.17 -6.62 -28.34
CA ARG A 22 -9.94 -7.57 -27.24
C ARG A 22 -10.33 -6.92 -25.92
N ALA A 23 -10.68 -7.77 -24.95
CA ALA A 23 -11.13 -7.33 -23.63
C ALA A 23 -10.21 -6.27 -22.96
N PRO A 24 -8.86 -6.36 -23.02
CA PRO A 24 -8.00 -5.33 -22.42
C PRO A 24 -8.24 -3.92 -22.96
N LEU A 25 -8.44 -3.77 -24.28
CA LEU A 25 -8.72 -2.48 -24.90
C LEU A 25 -10.10 -1.95 -24.49
N VAL A 26 -11.12 -2.81 -24.51
CA VAL A 26 -12.49 -2.43 -24.16
C VAL A 26 -12.59 -2.05 -22.68
N ASP A 27 -11.93 -2.82 -21.80
CA ASP A 27 -11.86 -2.54 -20.37
C ASP A 27 -11.18 -1.19 -20.10
N TRP A 28 -10.05 -0.93 -20.77
CA TRP A 28 -9.33 0.34 -20.65
C TRP A 28 -10.14 1.52 -21.17
N LEU A 29 -10.82 1.37 -22.31
CA LEU A 29 -11.70 2.40 -22.86
C LEU A 29 -12.87 2.66 -21.91
N ALA A 30 -13.49 1.61 -21.36
CA ALA A 30 -14.59 1.72 -20.41
C ALA A 30 -14.16 2.46 -19.15
N GLU A 31 -13.01 2.11 -18.59
CA GLU A 31 -12.45 2.75 -17.40
C GLU A 31 -12.12 4.23 -17.64
N ARG A 32 -11.37 4.53 -18.70
CA ARG A 32 -10.88 5.90 -18.95
C ARG A 32 -11.94 6.83 -19.50
N SER A 33 -12.82 6.36 -20.38
CA SER A 33 -13.87 7.19 -20.99
C SER A 33 -15.17 7.23 -20.18
N ARG A 34 -15.34 6.32 -19.22
CA ARG A 34 -16.62 6.06 -18.52
C ARG A 34 -17.79 5.89 -19.50
N GLY A 35 -17.53 5.25 -20.64
CA GLY A 35 -18.50 5.04 -21.71
C GLY A 35 -18.79 6.29 -22.57
N ASN A 36 -18.09 7.41 -22.38
CA ASN A 36 -18.29 8.59 -23.22
C ASN A 36 -17.73 8.34 -24.63
N PRO A 37 -18.57 8.27 -25.69
CA PRO A 37 -18.11 7.92 -27.04
C PRO A 37 -17.01 8.84 -27.56
N LEU A 38 -17.10 10.13 -27.24
CA LEU A 38 -16.15 11.14 -27.71
C LEU A 38 -14.77 10.97 -27.07
N PHE A 39 -14.74 10.61 -25.78
CA PHE A 39 -13.50 10.30 -25.09
C PHE A 39 -12.93 8.96 -25.52
N ALA A 40 -13.77 7.93 -25.67
CA ALA A 40 -13.34 6.63 -26.17
C ALA A 40 -12.69 6.74 -27.56
N LEU A 41 -13.31 7.48 -28.49
CA LEU A 41 -12.80 7.74 -29.83
C LEU A 41 -11.44 8.47 -29.79
N GLY A 42 -11.34 9.54 -29.00
CA GLY A 42 -10.10 10.31 -28.88
C GLY A 42 -8.96 9.51 -28.26
N LEU A 43 -9.25 8.71 -27.23
CA LEU A 43 -8.29 7.82 -26.59
C LEU A 43 -7.81 6.73 -27.55
N LEU A 44 -8.71 6.13 -28.33
CA LEU A 44 -8.36 5.11 -29.31
C LEU A 44 -7.50 5.68 -30.44
N ARG A 45 -7.85 6.86 -30.95
CA ARG A 45 -7.03 7.58 -31.95
C ARG A 45 -5.62 7.85 -31.40
N ALA A 46 -5.51 8.36 -30.17
CA ALA A 46 -4.21 8.60 -29.56
C ALA A 46 -3.38 7.31 -29.39
N LEU A 47 -4.00 6.18 -29.06
CA LEU A 47 -3.27 4.90 -28.98
C LEU A 47 -2.76 4.46 -30.36
N MET A 48 -3.54 4.68 -31.42
CA MET A 48 -3.13 4.42 -32.79
C MET A 48 -1.96 5.32 -33.21
N ASP A 49 -2.04 6.61 -32.90
CA ASP A 49 -1.00 7.60 -33.25
C ASP A 49 0.32 7.34 -32.49
N GLU A 50 0.25 6.86 -31.23
CA GLU A 50 1.43 6.46 -30.44
C GLU A 50 2.00 5.07 -30.85
N GLY A 51 1.30 4.31 -31.70
CA GLY A 51 1.65 2.93 -32.03
C GLY A 51 1.64 2.00 -30.81
N ALA A 52 0.71 2.25 -29.87
CA ALA A 52 0.64 1.53 -28.60
C ALA A 52 0.12 0.10 -28.76
N ASP A 53 0.48 -0.76 -27.81
CA ASP A 53 -0.04 -2.12 -27.73
C ASP A 53 -1.49 -2.11 -27.21
N PHE A 54 -2.44 -2.64 -27.98
CA PHE A 54 -3.85 -2.71 -27.55
C PHE A 54 -4.14 -3.89 -26.61
N ASP A 55 -3.23 -4.85 -26.49
CA ASP A 55 -3.33 -5.91 -25.47
C ASP A 55 -2.86 -5.39 -24.09
N ALA A 56 -2.11 -4.29 -24.08
CA ALA A 56 -1.66 -3.59 -22.87
C ALA A 56 -1.77 -2.05 -23.04
N PRO A 57 -2.99 -1.52 -23.26
CA PRO A 57 -3.20 -0.14 -23.70
C PRO A 57 -2.69 0.88 -22.67
N ARG A 58 -1.81 1.76 -23.12
CA ARG A 58 -1.26 2.86 -22.32
C ARG A 58 -0.89 4.03 -23.22
N LEU A 59 -1.28 5.23 -22.81
CA LEU A 59 -0.88 6.49 -23.44
C LEU A 59 0.26 7.15 -22.68
N LYS A 60 1.14 7.84 -23.42
CA LYS A 60 2.17 8.73 -22.84
C LYS A 60 1.59 10.09 -22.51
N SER A 61 0.64 10.58 -23.31
CA SER A 61 -0.02 11.86 -23.13
C SER A 61 -1.51 11.78 -23.44
N LEU A 62 -2.29 12.71 -22.89
CA LEU A 62 -3.70 12.82 -23.26
C LEU A 62 -3.86 13.20 -24.73
N PRO A 63 -4.97 12.81 -25.39
CA PRO A 63 -5.26 13.23 -26.75
C PRO A 63 -5.25 14.76 -26.88
N GLU A 64 -4.53 15.30 -27.86
CA GLU A 64 -4.35 16.75 -28.07
C GLU A 64 -5.70 17.48 -28.14
N GLU A 65 -6.64 16.95 -28.93
CA GLU A 65 -7.99 17.52 -29.05
C GLU A 65 -8.73 17.64 -27.70
N LEU A 66 -8.48 16.73 -26.76
CA LEU A 66 -9.07 16.82 -25.42
C LEU A 66 -8.35 17.90 -24.59
N ALA A 67 -7.02 17.89 -24.60
CA ALA A 67 -6.20 18.87 -23.90
C ALA A 67 -6.53 20.31 -24.35
N ASP A 68 -6.73 20.53 -25.65
CA ASP A 68 -7.09 21.82 -26.23
C ASP A 68 -8.50 22.26 -25.86
N ARG A 69 -9.47 21.34 -25.90
CA ARG A 69 -10.85 21.65 -25.48
C ARG A 69 -10.92 22.05 -24.02
N VAL A 70 -10.17 21.38 -23.15
CA VAL A 70 -10.05 21.77 -21.74
C VAL A 70 -9.32 23.10 -21.63
N GLY A 71 -8.22 23.28 -22.36
CA GLY A 71 -7.44 24.52 -22.40
C GLY A 71 -8.28 25.74 -22.78
N PHE A 72 -9.13 25.63 -23.79
CA PHE A 72 -10.04 26.70 -24.24
C PHE A 72 -11.06 27.09 -23.16
N ARG A 73 -11.60 26.10 -22.43
CA ARG A 73 -12.51 26.39 -21.30
C ARG A 73 -11.76 27.10 -20.16
N LEU A 74 -10.53 26.69 -19.88
CA LEU A 74 -9.69 27.32 -18.87
C LEU A 74 -9.29 28.75 -19.23
N SER A 75 -9.04 29.05 -20.51
CA SER A 75 -8.68 30.42 -20.94
C SER A 75 -9.79 31.46 -20.75
N GLY A 76 -11.04 31.02 -20.61
CA GLY A 76 -12.18 31.89 -20.29
C GLY A 76 -12.37 32.16 -18.79
N LEU A 77 -11.52 31.59 -17.92
CA LEU A 77 -11.64 31.74 -16.47
C LEU A 77 -10.84 32.94 -15.97
N ASN A 78 -11.39 33.63 -14.98
CA ASN A 78 -10.62 34.57 -14.17
C ASN A 78 -9.71 33.82 -13.18
N GLU A 79 -8.77 34.52 -12.55
CA GLU A 79 -7.81 33.90 -11.62
C GLU A 79 -8.49 33.11 -10.49
N PRO A 80 -9.57 33.60 -9.82
CA PRO A 80 -10.23 32.84 -8.77
C PRO A 80 -10.85 31.53 -9.25
N ALA A 81 -11.49 31.51 -10.43
CA ALA A 81 -12.07 30.30 -11.00
C ALA A 81 -11.00 29.30 -11.45
N LEU A 82 -9.91 29.80 -12.05
CA LEU A 82 -8.77 28.96 -12.40
C LEU A 82 -8.14 28.32 -11.15
N ALA A 83 -7.88 29.11 -10.11
CA ALA A 83 -7.32 28.59 -8.85
C ALA A 83 -8.22 27.53 -8.19
N THR A 84 -9.54 27.73 -8.21
CA THR A 84 -10.50 26.76 -7.65
C THR A 84 -10.53 25.46 -8.43
N VAL A 85 -10.54 25.51 -9.77
CA VAL A 85 -10.59 24.29 -10.59
C VAL A 85 -9.26 23.52 -10.55
N GLU A 86 -8.13 24.23 -10.47
CA GLU A 86 -6.82 23.60 -10.24
C GLU A 86 -6.74 22.92 -8.87
N MET A 87 -7.26 23.54 -7.81
CA MET A 87 -7.33 22.93 -6.48
C MET A 87 -8.19 21.66 -6.50
N LEU A 88 -9.35 21.68 -7.17
CA LEU A 88 -10.18 20.48 -7.37
C LEU A 88 -9.45 19.39 -8.17
N ALA A 89 -8.68 19.77 -9.19
CA ALA A 89 -7.91 18.83 -9.98
C ALA A 89 -6.80 18.15 -9.16
N VAL A 90 -6.16 18.89 -8.24
CA VAL A 90 -5.18 18.37 -7.29
C VAL A 90 -5.83 17.54 -6.18
N LEU A 91 -7.03 17.92 -5.71
CA LEU A 91 -7.81 17.16 -4.73
C LEU A 91 -8.20 15.78 -5.23
N GLY A 92 -8.63 15.69 -6.50
CA GLY A 92 -8.91 14.44 -7.20
C GLY A 92 -10.04 13.59 -6.64
N ARG A 93 -10.89 14.19 -5.82
CA ARG A 93 -12.15 13.63 -5.32
C ARG A 93 -13.17 14.73 -5.14
N GLN A 94 -14.38 14.34 -4.74
CA GLN A 94 -15.43 15.26 -4.30
C GLN A 94 -14.93 16.09 -3.12
N GLY A 95 -15.20 17.40 -3.17
CA GLY A 95 -14.98 18.34 -2.07
C GLY A 95 -16.28 19.07 -1.74
N SER A 96 -16.62 19.14 -0.46
CA SER A 96 -17.77 19.91 -0.01
C SER A 96 -17.52 21.41 -0.14
N LEU A 97 -18.57 22.22 -0.22
CA LEU A 97 -18.44 23.69 -0.25
C LEU A 97 -17.59 24.21 0.93
N ALA A 98 -17.77 23.63 2.12
CA ALA A 98 -17.01 23.98 3.31
C ALA A 98 -15.52 23.61 3.19
N GLU A 99 -15.20 22.45 2.62
CA GLU A 99 -13.82 22.02 2.37
C GLU A 99 -13.16 22.92 1.33
N LEU A 100 -13.82 23.19 0.20
CA LEU A 100 -13.28 24.04 -0.85
C LEU A 100 -13.08 25.48 -0.37
N SER A 101 -13.96 25.99 0.48
CA SER A 101 -13.79 27.29 1.13
C SER A 101 -12.50 27.35 1.96
N LYS A 102 -12.21 26.32 2.76
CA LYS A 102 -10.96 26.21 3.53
C LYS A 102 -9.72 26.05 2.65
N LEU A 103 -9.79 25.21 1.62
CA LEU A 103 -8.68 24.94 0.71
C LEU A 103 -8.32 26.17 -0.13
N THR A 104 -9.33 26.93 -0.57
CA THR A 104 -9.12 28.13 -1.39
C THR A 104 -8.90 29.40 -0.56
N GLY A 105 -9.16 29.35 0.75
CA GLY A 105 -9.13 30.53 1.62
C GLY A 105 -10.23 31.55 1.31
N ARG A 106 -11.31 31.13 0.62
CA ARG A 106 -12.39 32.01 0.17
C ARG A 106 -13.66 31.73 0.99
N PRO A 107 -14.32 32.76 1.55
CA PRO A 107 -15.65 32.64 2.13
C PRO A 107 -16.65 31.97 1.16
N GLN A 108 -17.62 31.22 1.70
CA GLN A 108 -18.54 30.43 0.88
C GLN A 108 -19.41 31.29 -0.05
N ASP A 109 -19.81 32.48 0.38
CA ASP A 109 -20.57 33.47 -0.38
C ASP A 109 -19.79 33.99 -1.60
N LEU A 110 -18.46 34.08 -1.50
CA LEU A 110 -17.58 34.44 -2.62
C LEU A 110 -17.21 33.23 -3.50
N LEU A 111 -17.24 32.02 -2.95
CA LEU A 111 -16.90 30.79 -3.67
C LEU A 111 -18.08 30.25 -4.48
N ALA A 112 -19.32 30.38 -4.00
CA ALA A 112 -20.52 29.92 -4.68
C ALA A 112 -20.64 30.42 -6.14
N PRO A 113 -20.52 31.72 -6.46
CA PRO A 113 -20.60 32.19 -7.85
C PRO A 113 -19.45 31.66 -8.74
N ILE A 114 -18.29 31.36 -8.14
CA ILE A 114 -17.17 30.74 -8.86
C ILE A 114 -17.51 29.29 -9.23
N LEU A 115 -18.07 28.52 -8.29
CA LEU A 115 -18.50 27.15 -8.52
C LEU A 115 -19.62 27.09 -9.56
N ASP A 116 -20.58 28.02 -9.51
CA ASP A 116 -21.61 28.17 -10.55
C ASP A 116 -21.01 28.40 -11.94
N GLN A 117 -20.03 29.30 -12.05
CA GLN A 117 -19.33 29.56 -13.32
C GLN A 117 -18.64 28.29 -13.83
N LEU A 118 -17.93 27.57 -12.94
CA LEU A 118 -17.24 26.33 -13.27
C LEU A 118 -18.21 25.22 -13.69
N ALA A 119 -19.36 25.10 -13.02
CA ALA A 119 -20.39 24.13 -13.35
C ALA A 119 -21.03 24.43 -14.71
N ARG A 120 -21.35 25.70 -15.00
CA ARG A 120 -21.84 26.14 -16.32
C ARG A 120 -20.84 25.86 -17.45
N SER A 121 -19.54 25.97 -17.15
CA SER A 121 -18.46 25.63 -18.10
C SER A 121 -18.25 24.12 -18.29
N ARG A 122 -18.97 23.28 -17.52
CA ARG A 122 -18.84 21.81 -17.48
C ARG A 122 -17.43 21.33 -17.14
N LEU A 123 -16.67 22.12 -16.38
CA LEU A 123 -15.40 21.70 -15.81
C LEU A 123 -15.61 20.94 -14.50
N ILE A 124 -16.65 21.30 -13.75
CA ILE A 124 -17.06 20.61 -12.54
C ILE A 124 -18.50 20.14 -12.66
N ALA A 125 -18.86 19.16 -11.83
CA ALA A 125 -20.22 18.71 -11.60
C ALA A 125 -20.58 18.93 -10.14
N GLU A 126 -21.84 19.29 -9.91
CA GLU A 126 -22.46 19.36 -8.59
C GLU A 126 -23.10 18.01 -8.28
N ALA A 127 -22.71 17.43 -7.16
CA ALA A 127 -23.28 16.19 -6.65
C ALA A 127 -24.27 16.53 -5.53
N ASP A 128 -25.55 16.64 -5.90
CA ASP A 128 -26.65 16.86 -4.96
C ASP A 128 -26.89 15.63 -4.10
N ARG A 129 -26.12 15.51 -3.01
CA ARG A 129 -26.40 14.55 -1.94
C ARG A 129 -26.59 15.31 -0.63
N PRO A 130 -27.85 15.55 -0.20
CA PRO A 130 -28.11 16.09 1.12
C PRO A 130 -27.38 15.26 2.19
N PRO A 131 -26.81 15.88 3.25
CA PRO A 131 -26.97 17.28 3.66
C PRO A 131 -25.92 18.28 3.12
N GLU A 132 -24.93 17.86 2.33
CA GLU A 132 -23.80 18.72 1.91
C GLU A 132 -23.70 18.88 0.39
N LEU A 133 -23.52 20.12 -0.07
CA LEU A 133 -23.22 20.44 -1.47
C LEU A 133 -21.78 20.02 -1.80
N ASN A 134 -21.63 19.08 -2.73
CA ASN A 134 -20.35 18.51 -3.14
C ASN A 134 -20.05 18.84 -4.59
N TYR A 135 -18.78 19.12 -4.88
CA TYR A 135 -18.29 19.43 -6.20
C TYR A 135 -17.13 18.51 -6.57
N GLU A 136 -17.11 18.05 -7.82
CA GLU A 136 -16.01 17.27 -8.39
C GLU A 136 -15.70 17.72 -9.80
N ILE A 137 -14.50 17.42 -10.30
CA ILE A 137 -14.22 17.60 -11.72
C ILE A 137 -15.15 16.69 -12.53
N ALA A 138 -15.78 17.25 -13.57
CA ALA A 138 -16.86 16.58 -14.30
C ALA A 138 -16.46 15.22 -14.91
N HIS A 139 -15.16 14.99 -15.14
CA HIS A 139 -14.65 13.73 -15.66
C HIS A 139 -13.17 13.50 -15.31
N PRO A 140 -12.71 12.27 -15.04
CA PRO A 140 -11.29 11.98 -14.73
C PRO A 140 -10.32 12.46 -15.82
N LEU A 141 -10.66 12.31 -17.10
CA LEU A 141 -9.80 12.82 -18.18
C LEU A 141 -9.74 14.36 -18.22
N VAL A 142 -10.81 15.05 -17.78
CA VAL A 142 -10.79 16.51 -17.64
C VAL A 142 -9.90 16.88 -16.45
N GLN A 143 -9.95 16.13 -15.36
CA GLN A 143 -9.07 16.32 -14.20
C GLN A 143 -7.60 16.14 -14.61
N GLU A 144 -7.29 15.07 -15.34
CA GLU A 144 -5.95 14.79 -15.85
C GLU A 144 -5.47 15.91 -16.78
N ALA A 145 -6.33 16.40 -17.68
CA ALA A 145 -6.02 17.51 -18.58
C ALA A 145 -5.75 18.82 -17.82
N ILE A 146 -6.56 19.14 -16.80
CA ILE A 146 -6.32 20.32 -15.95
C ILE A 146 -5.00 20.15 -15.21
N TYR A 147 -4.81 19.00 -14.54
CA TYR A 147 -3.63 18.71 -13.72
C TYR A 147 -2.32 18.81 -14.51
N GLN A 148 -2.28 18.26 -15.74
CA GLN A 148 -1.10 18.31 -16.60
C GLN A 148 -0.73 19.74 -17.06
N ARG A 149 -1.70 20.65 -17.10
CA ARG A 149 -1.47 22.07 -17.46
C ARG A 149 -0.98 22.92 -16.29
N ILE A 150 -1.14 22.46 -15.05
CA ILE A 150 -0.63 23.17 -13.89
C ILE A 150 0.91 23.09 -13.90
N GLY A 151 1.56 24.25 -13.93
CA GLY A 151 3.03 24.33 -13.86
C GLY A 151 3.58 23.57 -12.64
N ALA A 152 4.74 22.92 -12.78
CA ALA A 152 5.28 22.01 -11.76
C ALA A 152 5.41 22.66 -10.37
N ALA A 153 5.92 23.90 -10.30
CA ALA A 153 6.04 24.64 -9.06
C ALA A 153 4.67 24.90 -8.40
N ARG A 154 3.66 25.24 -9.20
CA ARG A 154 2.29 25.47 -8.72
C ARG A 154 1.63 24.16 -8.28
N ARG A 155 1.85 23.04 -8.97
CA ARG A 155 1.41 21.71 -8.50
C ARG A 155 1.99 21.37 -7.15
N ARG A 156 3.30 21.55 -6.96
CA ARG A 156 3.97 21.30 -5.68
C ARG A 156 3.38 22.18 -4.57
N ALA A 157 3.15 23.46 -4.83
CA ALA A 157 2.51 24.37 -3.88
C ALA A 157 1.07 23.94 -3.52
N LEU A 158 0.25 23.54 -4.51
CA LEU A 158 -1.11 23.06 -4.27
C LEU A 158 -1.13 21.75 -3.49
N HIS A 159 -0.25 20.80 -3.82
CA HIS A 159 -0.08 19.57 -3.05
C HIS A 159 0.33 19.87 -1.60
N ARG A 160 1.27 20.78 -1.36
CA ARG A 160 1.66 21.19 0.00
C ARG A 160 0.49 21.80 0.77
N LEU A 161 -0.25 22.71 0.14
CA LEU A 161 -1.42 23.35 0.76
C LEU A 161 -2.48 22.32 1.14
N LEU A 162 -2.82 21.43 0.21
CA LEU A 162 -3.80 20.37 0.47
C LEU A 162 -3.33 19.41 1.57
N ALA A 163 -2.05 19.01 1.56
CA ALA A 163 -1.48 18.14 2.57
C ALA A 163 -1.63 18.72 3.99
N ARG A 164 -1.26 19.99 4.19
CA ARG A 164 -1.42 20.70 5.47
C ARG A 164 -2.88 20.73 5.94
N ARG A 165 -3.81 21.03 5.02
CA ARG A 165 -5.25 21.09 5.33
C ARG A 165 -5.83 19.73 5.69
N LEU A 166 -5.36 18.65 5.06
CA LEU A 166 -5.75 17.29 5.40
C LEU A 166 -5.22 16.90 6.78
N VAL A 167 -3.99 17.29 7.14
CA VAL A 167 -3.45 17.09 8.51
C VAL A 167 -4.27 17.85 9.55
N GLU A 168 -4.61 19.12 9.32
CA GLU A 168 -5.48 19.91 10.20
C GLU A 168 -6.86 19.26 10.41
N ALA A 169 -7.37 18.57 9.38
CA ALA A 169 -8.62 17.82 9.43
C ALA A 169 -8.48 16.41 10.05
N GLY A 170 -7.29 16.02 10.54
CA GLY A 170 -7.03 14.70 11.10
C GLY A 170 -6.92 13.56 10.08
N ARG A 171 -6.77 13.90 8.79
CA ARG A 171 -6.69 12.94 7.66
C ARG A 171 -5.24 12.75 7.21
N ARG A 172 -4.36 12.34 8.13
CA ARG A 172 -2.91 12.23 7.87
C ARG A 172 -2.57 11.23 6.76
N ALA A 173 -3.30 10.12 6.68
CA ALA A 173 -3.13 9.14 5.62
C ALA A 173 -3.36 9.74 4.23
N ASP A 174 -4.46 10.49 4.06
CA ASP A 174 -4.76 11.15 2.80
C ASP A 174 -3.69 12.22 2.48
N ALA A 175 -3.19 12.93 3.49
CA ALA A 175 -2.15 13.94 3.35
C ALA A 175 -0.82 13.38 2.85
N ALA A 176 -0.47 12.13 3.20
CA ALA A 176 0.82 11.51 2.89
C ALA A 176 1.16 11.59 1.40
N SER A 177 0.23 11.19 0.54
CA SER A 177 0.46 11.20 -0.91
C SER A 177 0.58 12.62 -1.51
N HIS A 178 0.06 13.64 -0.83
CA HIS A 178 0.23 15.03 -1.22
C HIS A 178 1.54 15.61 -0.70
N TYR A 179 1.97 15.24 0.51
CA TYR A 179 3.31 15.57 1.00
C TYR A 179 4.39 15.01 0.07
N ALA A 180 4.32 13.72 -0.27
CA ALA A 180 5.25 13.07 -1.21
C ALA A 180 5.38 13.82 -2.54
N ARG A 181 4.24 14.26 -3.13
CA ARG A 181 4.21 15.00 -4.40
C ARG A 181 4.68 16.45 -4.30
N SER A 182 4.83 17.00 -3.10
CA SER A 182 5.25 18.39 -2.88
C SER A 182 6.68 18.51 -2.36
N ALA A 183 7.16 17.48 -1.67
CA ALA A 183 8.42 17.45 -0.95
C ALA A 183 9.64 17.47 -1.87
N GLU A 184 10.74 17.96 -1.31
CA GLU A 184 12.08 17.68 -1.84
C GLU A 184 12.74 16.62 -0.97
N VAL A 185 13.83 16.07 -1.48
CA VAL A 185 14.69 15.20 -0.67
C VAL A 185 15.19 16.00 0.54
N GLY A 186 14.93 15.49 1.74
CA GLY A 186 15.29 16.12 3.01
C GLY A 186 14.26 17.10 3.58
N ASP A 187 13.06 17.21 3.01
CA ASP A 187 12.01 18.11 3.49
C ASP A 187 11.47 17.72 4.88
N ASP A 188 11.84 18.49 5.90
CA ASP A 188 11.53 18.19 7.30
C ASP A 188 10.04 18.05 7.57
N GLU A 189 9.22 18.99 7.07
CA GLU A 189 7.77 18.99 7.30
C GLU A 189 7.11 17.75 6.68
N ALA A 190 7.50 17.41 5.45
CA ALA A 190 6.96 16.24 4.77
C ALA A 190 7.38 14.94 5.47
N ILE A 191 8.65 14.84 5.88
CA ILE A 191 9.17 13.66 6.58
C ILE A 191 8.46 13.46 7.91
N GLU A 192 8.28 14.52 8.71
CA GLU A 192 7.55 14.44 9.98
C GLU A 192 6.08 14.02 9.77
N ALA A 193 5.40 14.62 8.79
CA ALA A 193 4.01 14.28 8.49
C ALA A 193 3.85 12.83 8.01
N LEU A 194 4.78 12.33 7.18
CA LEU A 194 4.79 10.95 6.73
C LEU A 194 5.08 9.97 7.88
N LEU A 195 6.01 10.28 8.78
CA LEU A 195 6.27 9.48 9.99
C LEU A 195 5.05 9.37 10.89
N ASP A 196 4.34 10.48 11.11
CA ASP A 196 3.08 10.46 11.86
C ASP A 196 1.99 9.65 11.18
N ALA A 197 1.93 9.69 9.84
CA ALA A 197 1.01 8.86 9.07
C ALA A 197 1.35 7.36 9.18
N VAL A 198 2.64 6.97 9.18
CA VAL A 198 3.06 5.58 9.45
C VAL A 198 2.60 5.14 10.85
N ARG A 199 2.86 5.95 11.89
CA ARG A 199 2.42 5.64 13.27
C ARG A 199 0.91 5.46 13.36
N GLU A 200 0.14 6.27 12.64
CA GLU A 200 -1.31 6.17 12.62
C GLU A 200 -1.79 4.91 11.89
N ALA A 201 -1.19 4.57 10.75
CA ALA A 201 -1.50 3.36 10.00
C ALA A 201 -1.17 2.10 10.80
N GLU A 202 0.01 2.03 11.44
CA GLU A 202 0.41 0.90 12.28
C GLU A 202 -0.50 0.74 13.52
N ARG A 203 -0.85 1.84 14.21
CA ARG A 203 -1.84 1.79 15.32
C ARG A 203 -3.22 1.28 14.90
N ARG A 204 -3.58 1.41 13.62
CA ARG A 204 -4.83 0.90 13.05
C ARG A 204 -4.66 -0.49 12.40
N GLU A 205 -3.48 -1.09 12.48
CA GLU A 205 -3.12 -2.35 11.81
C GLU A 205 -3.31 -2.29 10.28
N SER A 206 -3.23 -1.09 9.69
CA SER A 206 -3.41 -0.85 8.26
C SER A 206 -2.10 -1.03 7.50
N HIS A 207 -1.62 -2.28 7.42
CA HIS A 207 -0.27 -2.56 6.87
C HIS A 207 -0.07 -2.10 5.42
N ARG A 208 -1.09 -2.23 4.56
CA ARG A 208 -0.99 -1.79 3.17
C ARG A 208 -0.79 -0.28 3.06
N GLU A 209 -1.47 0.48 3.92
CA GLU A 209 -1.35 1.93 4.00
C GLU A 209 0.03 2.33 4.54
N ALA A 210 0.51 1.66 5.61
CA ALA A 210 1.85 1.87 6.13
C ALA A 210 2.92 1.65 5.05
N MET A 211 2.84 0.57 4.28
CA MET A 211 3.78 0.29 3.18
C MET A 211 3.74 1.34 2.06
N ALA A 212 2.55 1.87 1.72
CA ALA A 212 2.42 2.93 0.74
C ALA A 212 3.05 4.25 1.22
N ILE A 213 2.92 4.57 2.51
CA ILE A 213 3.54 5.74 3.13
C ILE A 213 5.07 5.56 3.22
N LEU A 214 5.56 4.36 3.53
CA LEU A 214 6.99 4.04 3.53
C LEU A 214 7.62 4.22 2.16
N GLU A 215 6.93 3.88 1.07
CA GLU A 215 7.43 4.15 -0.29
C GLU A 215 7.64 5.65 -0.51
N SER A 216 6.73 6.49 0.00
CA SER A 216 6.90 7.95 -0.05
C SER A 216 8.09 8.42 0.78
N LEU A 217 8.31 7.84 1.97
CA LEU A 217 9.49 8.14 2.80
C LEU A 217 10.79 7.76 2.11
N LEU A 218 10.83 6.63 1.39
CA LEU A 218 11.99 6.20 0.61
C LEU A 218 12.37 7.17 -0.51
N GLU A 219 11.42 7.95 -1.03
CA GLU A 219 11.67 8.98 -2.04
C GLU A 219 12.18 10.30 -1.45
N VAL A 220 11.74 10.66 -0.23
CA VAL A 220 12.04 11.98 0.36
C VAL A 220 13.13 11.95 1.42
N LEU A 221 13.39 10.81 2.07
CA LEU A 221 14.36 10.71 3.16
C LEU A 221 15.73 10.23 2.63
N PRO A 222 16.82 11.00 2.80
CA PRO A 222 18.15 10.59 2.33
C PRO A 222 18.61 9.27 2.96
N ALA A 223 19.36 8.45 2.21
CA ALA A 223 19.70 7.08 2.62
C ALA A 223 20.53 6.96 3.91
N ALA A 224 21.34 7.98 4.25
CA ALA A 224 22.19 8.01 5.44
C ALA A 224 21.66 8.98 6.52
N ASP A 225 20.38 9.35 6.45
CA ASP A 225 19.77 10.28 7.38
C ASP A 225 19.39 9.58 8.70
N GLY A 226 19.76 10.18 9.84
CA GLY A 226 19.46 9.64 11.16
C GLY A 226 17.96 9.48 11.45
N ARG A 227 17.08 10.21 10.74
CA ARG A 227 15.62 10.09 10.88
C ARG A 227 15.07 8.74 10.42
N TRP A 228 15.84 7.91 9.72
CA TRP A 228 15.47 6.50 9.48
C TRP A 228 15.20 5.75 10.80
N LEU A 229 15.87 6.14 11.89
CA LEU A 229 15.59 5.63 13.23
C LEU A 229 14.13 5.89 13.65
N ASN A 230 13.58 7.06 13.34
CA ASN A 230 12.19 7.41 13.63
C ASN A 230 11.19 6.58 12.80
N VAL A 231 11.60 6.13 11.61
CA VAL A 231 10.80 5.22 10.76
C VAL A 231 10.62 3.88 11.46
N VAL A 232 11.69 3.34 12.05
CA VAL A 232 11.60 2.09 12.84
C VAL A 232 10.73 2.27 14.06
N ASP A 233 10.87 3.37 14.79
CA ASP A 233 10.02 3.63 15.96
C ASP A 233 8.55 3.74 15.56
N ALA A 234 8.27 4.29 14.37
CA ALA A 234 6.93 4.35 13.81
C ALA A 234 6.37 2.99 13.37
N MET A 235 7.23 2.12 12.81
CA MET A 235 6.86 0.79 12.30
C MET A 235 6.70 -0.26 13.40
N VAL A 236 7.50 -0.17 14.47
CA VAL A 236 7.63 -1.28 15.43
C VAL A 236 6.73 -1.10 16.65
N GLY A 237 6.40 0.12 17.06
CA GLY A 237 5.52 0.40 18.21
C GLY A 237 5.94 -0.25 19.54
N ASP A 238 5.29 0.17 20.64
CA ASP A 238 5.55 -0.39 21.99
C ASP A 238 4.67 -1.61 22.34
N ALA A 239 3.69 -1.96 21.49
CA ALA A 239 2.64 -2.91 21.86
C ALA A 239 2.79 -4.25 21.13
N GLU A 240 3.06 -5.29 21.92
CA GLU A 240 2.88 -6.72 21.61
C GLU A 240 3.46 -7.17 20.26
N TRP A 241 4.69 -7.69 20.32
CA TRP A 241 5.41 -8.38 19.23
C TRP A 241 4.48 -9.31 18.45
N VAL A 242 3.87 -8.76 17.41
CA VAL A 242 2.88 -9.48 16.64
C VAL A 242 3.64 -10.54 15.87
N MET A 243 3.45 -11.79 16.26
CA MET A 243 3.65 -12.92 15.36
C MET A 243 2.52 -12.92 14.34
N ASP A 244 2.45 -11.82 13.58
CA ASP A 244 1.56 -11.69 12.44
C ASP A 244 2.33 -12.09 11.20
N HIS A 245 2.02 -13.26 10.69
CA HIS A 245 2.49 -13.70 9.39
C HIS A 245 1.71 -13.03 8.23
N ARG A 246 0.92 -11.98 8.50
CA ARG A 246 0.28 -11.10 7.50
C ARG A 246 1.27 -10.20 6.75
N ALA A 247 2.50 -10.66 6.48
CA ALA A 247 3.34 -9.98 5.50
C ALA A 247 2.73 -10.23 4.11
N ASP A 248 1.87 -9.31 3.67
CA ASP A 248 1.22 -9.34 2.36
C ASP A 248 2.27 -9.10 1.25
N ALA A 249 1.90 -9.27 -0.02
CA ALA A 249 2.81 -9.11 -1.19
C ALA A 249 3.43 -7.70 -1.36
N VAL A 250 3.21 -6.79 -0.41
CA VAL A 250 3.65 -5.39 -0.38
C VAL A 250 4.71 -5.12 0.70
N ALA A 251 5.46 -6.15 1.13
CA ALA A 251 6.50 -6.00 2.16
C ALA A 251 7.78 -5.25 1.68
N GLU A 252 7.97 -5.09 0.38
CA GLU A 252 9.20 -4.53 -0.22
C GLU A 252 9.57 -3.13 0.29
N PRO A 253 8.65 -2.15 0.45
CA PRO A 253 8.98 -0.85 1.03
C PRO A 253 9.48 -0.98 2.47
N GLY A 254 8.91 -1.91 3.24
CA GLY A 254 9.35 -2.22 4.60
C GLY A 254 10.76 -2.82 4.64
N ILE A 255 11.09 -3.76 3.73
CA ILE A 255 12.43 -4.33 3.59
C ILE A 255 13.44 -3.22 3.31
N ARG A 256 13.19 -2.42 2.26
CA ARG A 256 14.08 -1.32 1.85
C ARG A 256 14.27 -0.29 2.95
N ALA A 257 13.21 0.04 3.71
CA ALA A 257 13.28 0.96 4.84
C ALA A 257 14.18 0.40 5.96
N LEU A 258 14.02 -0.88 6.33
CA LEU A 258 14.83 -1.52 7.37
C LEU A 258 16.30 -1.65 6.97
N GLU A 259 16.59 -1.92 5.69
CA GLU A 259 17.94 -1.92 5.14
C GLU A 259 18.63 -0.55 5.23
N LYS A 260 17.88 0.57 5.24
CA LYS A 260 18.45 1.91 5.52
C LYS A 260 18.81 2.10 6.98
N VAL A 261 18.15 1.38 7.89
CA VAL A 261 18.28 1.58 9.34
C VAL A 261 19.38 0.72 9.92
N GLU A 262 19.56 -0.50 9.44
CA GLU A 262 20.55 -1.45 9.95
C GLU A 262 21.98 -0.84 10.08
N PRO A 263 22.52 -0.12 9.08
CA PRO A 263 23.84 0.50 9.19
C PRO A 263 23.91 1.61 10.26
N LEU A 264 22.78 2.27 10.55
CA LEU A 264 22.71 3.36 11.54
C LEU A 264 22.68 2.85 12.99
N LEU A 265 22.27 1.60 13.19
CA LEU A 265 22.20 0.95 14.51
C LEU A 265 23.40 0.07 14.84
N SER A 266 24.23 -0.22 13.83
CA SER A 266 25.40 -1.09 13.96
C SER A 266 26.38 -0.57 15.01
N GLY A 267 26.42 -1.23 16.17
CA GLY A 267 27.37 -0.97 17.26
C GLY A 267 26.86 -0.12 18.44
N ALA A 268 25.60 0.34 18.43
CA ALA A 268 25.08 1.27 19.45
C ALA A 268 23.94 0.71 20.33
N ASP A 269 23.08 -0.16 19.79
CA ASP A 269 21.90 -0.67 20.52
C ASP A 269 21.51 -2.08 20.07
N ASP A 270 21.96 -3.11 20.82
CA ASP A 270 21.64 -4.51 20.55
C ASP A 270 20.12 -4.78 20.59
N THR A 271 19.38 -4.10 21.48
CA THR A 271 17.93 -4.31 21.57
C THR A 271 17.27 -3.85 20.29
N ARG A 272 17.50 -2.60 19.88
CA ARG A 272 16.84 -1.99 18.72
C ARG A 272 17.29 -2.63 17.40
N LEU A 273 18.56 -2.99 17.28
CA LEU A 273 19.07 -3.73 16.12
C LEU A 273 18.40 -5.12 16.02
N GLY A 274 18.24 -5.83 17.14
CA GLY A 274 17.46 -7.07 17.19
C GLY A 274 16.02 -6.87 16.69
N MET A 275 15.39 -5.72 17.00
CA MET A 275 14.03 -5.42 16.53
C MET A 275 13.94 -5.24 15.02
N VAL A 276 14.88 -4.47 14.45
CA VAL A 276 14.97 -4.24 13.00
C VAL A 276 15.20 -5.55 12.27
N LEU A 277 16.17 -6.34 12.72
CA LEU A 277 16.53 -7.61 12.10
C LEU A 277 15.40 -8.64 12.20
N PHE A 278 14.66 -8.68 13.32
CA PHE A 278 13.50 -9.57 13.42
C PHE A 278 12.37 -9.15 12.48
N ARG A 279 12.06 -7.85 12.39
CA ARG A 279 11.03 -7.38 11.45
C ARG A 279 11.43 -7.67 9.99
N LEU A 280 12.70 -7.49 9.65
CA LEU A 280 13.26 -7.84 8.35
C LEU A 280 13.11 -9.34 8.06
N THR A 281 13.37 -10.19 9.05
CA THR A 281 13.18 -11.66 8.96
C THR A 281 11.74 -12.01 8.57
N ILE A 282 10.74 -11.39 9.21
CA ILE A 282 9.33 -11.62 8.92
C ILE A 282 8.99 -11.21 7.48
N PHE A 283 9.44 -10.03 7.04
CA PHE A 283 9.17 -9.55 5.68
C PHE A 283 9.85 -10.40 4.60
N LEU A 284 11.09 -10.83 4.83
CA LEU A 284 11.82 -11.70 3.91
C LEU A 284 11.13 -13.07 3.78
N ALA A 285 10.75 -13.69 4.90
CA ALA A 285 10.15 -15.01 4.92
C ALA A 285 8.73 -15.04 4.34
N TRP A 286 7.87 -14.13 4.80
CA TRP A 286 6.43 -14.21 4.54
C TRP A 286 5.97 -13.27 3.43
N GLY A 287 6.70 -12.18 3.18
CA GLY A 287 6.42 -11.26 2.06
C GLY A 287 7.15 -11.68 0.78
N ARG A 288 8.48 -11.71 0.81
CA ARG A 288 9.31 -12.01 -0.36
C ARG A 288 9.48 -13.52 -0.62
N GLY A 289 9.37 -14.35 0.41
CA GLY A 289 9.61 -15.79 0.35
C GLY A 289 11.10 -16.18 0.30
N ASP A 290 12.00 -15.28 0.69
CA ASP A 290 13.44 -15.52 0.74
C ASP A 290 13.83 -16.16 2.09
N LEU A 291 13.62 -17.49 2.18
CA LEU A 291 13.85 -18.23 3.43
C LEU A 291 15.31 -18.23 3.87
N ALA A 292 16.26 -18.18 2.91
CA ALA A 292 17.68 -18.22 3.20
C ALA A 292 18.13 -16.92 3.89
N GLN A 293 17.78 -15.78 3.30
CA GLN A 293 18.10 -14.48 3.88
C GLN A 293 17.33 -14.26 5.20
N ALA A 294 16.07 -14.70 5.28
CA ALA A 294 15.29 -14.61 6.51
C ALA A 294 15.93 -15.41 7.67
N GLU A 295 16.46 -16.60 7.41
CA GLU A 295 17.15 -17.38 8.44
C GLU A 295 18.43 -16.69 8.93
N GLU A 296 19.19 -16.07 8.02
CA GLU A 296 20.39 -15.30 8.36
C GLU A 296 20.04 -14.10 9.26
N THR A 297 19.09 -13.25 8.83
CA THR A 297 18.66 -12.09 9.62
C THR A 297 18.05 -12.49 10.95
N GLY A 298 17.32 -13.62 11.00
CA GLY A 298 16.70 -14.12 12.22
C GLY A 298 17.74 -14.61 13.24
N ARG A 299 18.81 -15.26 12.77
CA ARG A 299 19.93 -15.65 13.65
C ARG A 299 20.67 -14.43 14.20
N CYS A 300 20.86 -13.40 13.38
CA CYS A 300 21.43 -12.13 13.84
C CYS A 300 20.51 -11.46 14.88
N ALA A 301 19.20 -11.41 14.66
CA ALA A 301 18.24 -10.88 15.62
C ALA A 301 18.31 -11.62 16.96
N LEU A 302 18.36 -12.96 16.93
CA LEU A 302 18.50 -13.79 18.12
C LEU A 302 19.79 -13.47 18.89
N TYR A 303 20.92 -13.38 18.19
CA TYR A 303 22.21 -13.01 18.78
C TYR A 303 22.15 -11.66 19.51
N HIS A 304 21.54 -10.66 18.89
CA HIS A 304 21.41 -9.32 19.48
C HIS A 304 20.47 -9.31 20.70
N PHE A 305 19.34 -10.03 20.65
CA PHE A 305 18.47 -10.14 21.83
C PHE A 305 19.12 -10.91 22.98
N ASP A 306 19.88 -11.97 22.70
CA ASP A 306 20.62 -12.72 23.72
C ASP A 306 21.68 -11.83 24.39
N ARG A 307 22.43 -11.04 23.62
CA ARG A 307 23.40 -10.06 24.16
C ARG A 307 22.74 -8.98 25.00
N ALA A 308 21.55 -8.54 24.61
CA ALA A 308 20.77 -7.56 25.34
C ALA A 308 20.03 -8.14 26.57
N GLY A 309 20.11 -9.45 26.81
CA GLY A 309 19.39 -10.12 27.91
C GLY A 309 17.86 -10.17 27.71
N GLN A 310 17.38 -10.00 26.48
CA GLN A 310 15.96 -9.93 26.12
C GLN A 310 15.38 -11.33 25.89
N ALA A 311 15.39 -12.18 26.92
CA ALA A 311 15.04 -13.60 26.81
C ALA A 311 13.63 -13.88 26.24
N ASP A 312 12.65 -13.00 26.50
CA ASP A 312 11.31 -13.09 25.92
C ASP A 312 11.34 -12.92 24.39
N ARG A 313 12.11 -11.93 23.91
CA ARG A 313 12.28 -11.67 22.47
C ARG A 313 13.09 -12.76 21.80
N SER A 314 14.15 -13.26 22.44
CA SER A 314 14.91 -14.41 21.95
C SER A 314 14.02 -15.63 21.69
N ARG A 315 13.06 -15.91 22.59
CA ARG A 315 12.08 -17.00 22.39
C ARG A 315 11.16 -16.76 21.19
N ILE A 316 10.72 -15.53 20.97
CA ILE A 316 9.92 -15.16 19.80
C ILE A 316 10.72 -15.39 18.51
N VAL A 317 11.98 -14.95 18.45
CA VAL A 317 12.83 -15.17 17.27
C VAL A 317 13.10 -16.66 17.04
N ALA A 318 13.36 -17.42 18.11
CA ALA A 318 13.56 -18.87 18.00
C ALA A 318 12.29 -19.59 17.48
N HIS A 319 11.10 -19.13 17.88
CA HIS A 319 9.84 -19.63 17.35
C HIS A 319 9.72 -19.40 15.83
N GLU A 320 10.10 -18.21 15.38
CA GLU A 320 10.06 -17.86 13.97
C GLU A 320 11.08 -18.66 13.14
N LEU A 321 12.32 -18.80 13.63
CA LEU A 321 13.33 -19.65 13.00
C LEU A 321 12.86 -21.11 12.89
N ALA A 322 12.07 -21.60 13.85
CA ALA A 322 11.46 -22.92 13.76
C ALA A 322 10.41 -23.01 12.63
N TRP A 323 9.62 -21.95 12.39
CA TRP A 323 8.73 -21.87 11.23
C TRP A 323 9.51 -21.89 9.92
N LEU A 324 10.59 -21.12 9.81
CA LEU A 324 11.42 -21.09 8.59
C LEU A 324 11.99 -22.48 8.25
N ARG A 325 12.44 -23.24 9.26
CA ARG A 325 12.87 -24.64 9.07
C ARG A 325 11.74 -25.53 8.57
N GLY A 326 10.53 -25.34 9.10
CA GLY A 326 9.33 -26.04 8.65
C GLY A 326 9.00 -25.72 7.18
N LEU A 327 9.05 -24.44 6.79
CA LEU A 327 8.87 -24.00 5.40
C LEU A 327 9.97 -24.54 4.47
N GLY A 328 11.19 -24.71 4.98
CA GLY A 328 12.30 -25.37 4.29
C GLY A 328 12.17 -26.90 4.20
N GLY A 329 11.13 -27.50 4.80
CA GLY A 329 10.80 -28.92 4.67
C GLY A 329 11.02 -29.78 5.92
N ASP A 330 11.60 -29.24 7.00
CA ASP A 330 11.69 -29.97 8.28
C ASP A 330 10.34 -29.95 9.02
N LEU A 331 9.46 -30.86 8.63
CA LEU A 331 8.15 -30.99 9.27
C LEU A 331 8.21 -31.69 10.63
N SER A 332 9.40 -32.00 11.17
CA SER A 332 9.53 -32.77 12.42
C SER A 332 8.88 -32.10 13.63
N GLY A 333 8.75 -30.79 13.57
CA GLY A 333 8.32 -30.00 14.71
C GLY A 333 9.35 -30.02 15.85
N ARG A 334 10.54 -30.63 15.67
CA ARG A 334 11.57 -30.69 16.70
C ARG A 334 11.96 -29.29 17.17
N ALA A 335 12.20 -28.38 16.23
CA ALA A 335 12.51 -26.99 16.51
C ALA A 335 11.40 -26.29 17.32
N HIS A 336 10.14 -26.47 16.95
CA HIS A 336 9.00 -25.95 17.74
C HIS A 336 8.90 -26.60 19.13
N GLY A 337 9.30 -27.86 19.27
CA GLY A 337 9.35 -28.57 20.56
C GLY A 337 10.43 -28.02 21.50
N GLU A 338 11.60 -27.67 20.97
CA GLU A 338 12.68 -27.02 21.72
C GLU A 338 12.23 -25.64 22.24
N VAL A 339 11.56 -24.84 21.40
CA VAL A 339 10.99 -23.54 21.80
C VAL A 339 9.88 -23.70 22.83
N LEU A 340 9.00 -24.70 22.67
CA LEU A 340 7.94 -25.00 23.64
C LEU A 340 8.52 -25.34 25.02
N ALA A 341 9.56 -26.18 25.08
CA ALA A 341 10.20 -26.56 26.34
C ALA A 341 10.83 -25.34 27.03
N ALA A 342 11.50 -24.47 26.27
CA ALA A 342 12.06 -23.22 26.79
C ALA A 342 10.97 -22.28 27.32
N ALA A 343 9.86 -22.11 26.60
CA ALA A 343 8.73 -21.28 27.03
C ALA A 343 8.06 -21.81 28.31
N GLN A 344 7.88 -23.12 28.42
CA GLN A 344 7.32 -23.76 29.61
C GLN A 344 8.22 -23.59 30.84
N HIS A 345 9.54 -23.76 30.66
CA HIS A 345 10.51 -23.55 31.73
C HIS A 345 10.50 -22.10 32.23
N ALA A 346 10.35 -21.13 31.34
CA ALA A 346 10.26 -19.71 31.66
C ALA A 346 8.88 -19.26 32.18
N GLY A 347 7.87 -20.13 32.16
CA GLY A 347 6.49 -19.75 32.50
C GLY A 347 5.81 -18.83 31.48
N ASP A 348 6.35 -18.72 30.27
CA ASP A 348 5.84 -17.88 29.18
C ASP A 348 4.60 -18.53 28.55
N ARG A 349 3.43 -18.10 29.02
CA ARG A 349 2.13 -18.66 28.59
C ARG A 349 1.81 -18.35 27.13
N LEU A 350 2.20 -17.17 26.66
CA LEU A 350 1.92 -16.75 25.28
C LEU A 350 2.75 -17.59 24.31
N MET A 351 4.06 -17.69 24.53
CA MET A 351 4.91 -18.49 23.65
C MET A 351 4.61 -19.99 23.75
N THR A 352 4.21 -20.47 24.92
CA THR A 352 3.70 -21.85 25.09
C THR A 352 2.50 -22.09 24.17
N ALA A 353 1.53 -21.16 24.14
CA ALA A 353 0.35 -21.25 23.29
C ALA A 353 0.70 -21.26 21.79
N HIS A 354 1.57 -20.35 21.34
CA HIS A 354 2.01 -20.29 19.95
C HIS A 354 2.79 -21.55 19.53
N SER A 355 3.73 -22.02 20.36
CA SER A 355 4.55 -23.21 20.06
C SER A 355 3.73 -24.50 20.00
N LEU A 356 2.68 -24.63 20.82
CA LEU A 356 1.72 -25.73 20.71
C LEU A 356 0.91 -25.68 19.40
N GLY A 357 0.52 -24.49 18.95
CA GLY A 357 -0.13 -24.29 17.66
C GLY A 357 0.76 -24.74 16.49
N ALA A 358 2.02 -24.31 16.48
CA ALA A 358 2.99 -24.66 15.43
C ALA A 358 3.33 -26.17 15.40
N LEU A 359 3.45 -26.81 16.57
CA LEU A 359 3.59 -28.27 16.66
C LEU A 359 2.37 -29.01 16.10
N GLY A 360 1.16 -28.50 16.38
CA GLY A 360 -0.08 -29.01 15.81
C GLY A 360 -0.07 -28.97 14.28
N TRP A 361 0.40 -27.86 13.70
CA TRP A 361 0.56 -27.70 12.25
C TRP A 361 1.59 -28.66 11.66
N SER A 362 2.76 -28.77 12.29
CA SER A 362 3.80 -29.74 11.86
C SER A 362 3.26 -31.17 11.87
N ALA A 363 2.50 -31.54 12.90
CA ALA A 363 1.87 -32.86 13.02
C ALA A 363 0.79 -33.09 11.95
N LEU A 364 -0.03 -32.07 11.64
CA LEU A 364 -1.03 -32.14 10.57
C LEU A 364 -0.37 -32.35 9.20
N LEU A 365 0.66 -31.56 8.89
CA LEU A 365 1.40 -31.66 7.62
C LEU A 365 2.14 -33.01 7.48
N LYS A 366 2.58 -33.61 8.60
CA LYS A 366 3.15 -34.96 8.65
C LYS A 366 2.13 -36.10 8.57
N GLY A 367 0.82 -35.82 8.63
CA GLY A 367 -0.22 -36.84 8.67
C GLY A 367 -0.31 -37.60 10.00
N ALA A 368 0.04 -36.96 11.13
CA ALA A 368 0.07 -37.61 12.45
C ALA A 368 -1.31 -37.78 13.11
N SER A 369 -1.42 -38.84 13.94
CA SER A 369 -2.62 -39.45 14.54
C SER A 369 -3.54 -38.53 15.40
N PRO A 370 -4.86 -38.84 15.51
CA PRO A 370 -5.89 -38.06 16.22
C PRO A 370 -5.62 -37.64 17.68
N ARG A 371 -4.62 -38.24 18.35
CA ARG A 371 -4.25 -37.89 19.75
C ARG A 371 -3.61 -36.51 19.86
N LEU A 372 -2.85 -36.07 18.86
CA LEU A 372 -2.22 -34.73 18.82
C LEU A 372 -3.25 -33.64 18.54
N SER A 373 -4.20 -33.91 17.63
CA SER A 373 -5.36 -33.04 17.36
C SER A 373 -6.17 -32.76 18.63
N ARG A 374 -6.34 -33.76 19.51
CA ARG A 374 -7.04 -33.60 20.81
C ARG A 374 -6.26 -32.77 21.84
N ARG A 375 -4.93 -32.70 21.77
CA ARG A 375 -4.10 -31.83 22.63
C ARG A 375 -4.16 -30.37 22.17
N CYS A 376 -4.12 -30.12 20.86
CA CYS A 376 -4.31 -28.79 20.29
C CYS A 376 -5.73 -28.25 20.55
N ALA A 377 -6.76 -29.11 20.50
CA ALA A 377 -8.15 -28.75 20.81
C ALA A 377 -8.40 -28.35 22.29
N LYS A 378 -7.45 -28.64 23.20
CA LYS A 378 -7.51 -28.24 24.62
C LYS A 378 -6.81 -26.91 24.90
N ALA A 379 -6.19 -26.30 23.89
CA ALA A 379 -5.58 -24.99 24.05
C ALA A 379 -6.68 -23.93 24.25
N PRO A 380 -6.47 -22.91 25.11
CA PRO A 380 -7.53 -21.99 25.55
C PRO A 380 -8.26 -21.34 24.37
N ARG A 381 -9.58 -21.15 24.51
CA ARG A 381 -10.51 -20.62 23.48
C ARG A 381 -10.07 -19.31 22.80
N TRP A 382 -9.11 -18.58 23.37
CA TRP A 382 -8.49 -17.42 22.73
C TRP A 382 -7.57 -17.80 21.55
N LEU A 383 -6.91 -18.96 21.55
CA LEU A 383 -6.15 -19.48 20.39
C LEU A 383 -7.03 -19.74 19.16
N ALA A 384 -8.30 -20.10 19.37
CA ALA A 384 -9.28 -20.23 18.30
C ALA A 384 -9.75 -18.86 17.77
N ARG A 385 -9.67 -17.79 18.59
CA ARG A 385 -9.93 -16.41 18.17
C ARG A 385 -8.72 -15.78 17.48
N THR A 386 -7.49 -16.09 17.91
CA THR A 386 -6.29 -15.70 17.18
C THR A 386 -6.15 -16.48 15.88
N ALA A 387 -6.58 -17.75 15.81
CA ALA A 387 -6.70 -18.48 14.54
C ALA A 387 -7.68 -17.83 13.54
N SER A 388 -8.71 -17.10 14.02
CA SER A 388 -9.59 -16.28 13.17
C SER A 388 -9.03 -14.88 12.86
N HIS A 389 -8.02 -14.40 13.61
CA HIS A 389 -7.29 -13.17 13.30
C HIS A 389 -6.05 -13.43 12.44
N THR A 390 -5.39 -14.58 12.54
CA THR A 390 -4.46 -15.09 11.53
C THR A 390 -5.29 -15.55 10.35
N GLY A 391 -5.65 -14.63 9.45
CA GLY A 391 -6.51 -14.90 8.31
C GLY A 391 -5.96 -16.00 7.40
N PHE A 392 -6.25 -17.25 7.71
CA PHE A 392 -6.26 -18.35 6.75
C PHE A 392 -7.61 -19.07 6.84
N PRO A 393 -8.70 -18.42 6.35
CA PRO A 393 -9.93 -19.14 6.12
C PRO A 393 -9.73 -20.07 4.91
N GLY A 394 -9.70 -21.37 5.15
CA GLY A 394 -10.27 -22.39 4.25
C GLY A 394 -9.76 -22.52 2.80
N ALA A 395 -8.69 -21.84 2.39
CA ALA A 395 -8.09 -22.01 1.08
C ALA A 395 -6.58 -22.24 1.24
N CYS A 396 -6.09 -23.35 0.69
CA CYS A 396 -4.67 -23.56 0.46
C CYS A 396 -4.10 -22.30 -0.24
N PRO A 397 -3.17 -21.53 0.37
CA PRO A 397 -2.69 -20.30 -0.23
C PRO A 397 -2.12 -20.58 -1.62
N ARG A 398 -2.48 -19.77 -2.61
CA ARG A 398 -1.95 -19.82 -3.99
C ARG A 398 -0.41 -19.75 -4.08
N TRP A 399 0.29 -19.45 -2.99
CA TRP A 399 1.75 -19.57 -2.89
C TRP A 399 2.21 -21.03 -2.77
N LEU A 400 1.53 -21.90 -2.02
CA LEU A 400 1.87 -23.33 -1.92
C LEU A 400 1.80 -24.04 -3.28
N SER A 401 0.94 -23.58 -4.19
CA SER A 401 0.90 -24.09 -5.58
C SER A 401 2.02 -23.53 -6.48
N ARG A 402 2.55 -22.33 -6.19
CA ARG A 402 3.76 -21.79 -6.86
C ARG A 402 5.04 -22.44 -6.36
N TRP A 403 5.06 -22.93 -5.12
CA TRP A 403 6.22 -23.63 -4.56
C TRP A 403 6.37 -25.02 -5.20
N ARG A 404 5.27 -25.76 -5.39
CA ARG A 404 5.25 -27.06 -6.07
C ARG A 404 5.71 -27.03 -7.53
N SER A 405 5.66 -25.87 -8.20
CA SER A 405 6.06 -25.75 -9.62
C SER A 405 7.52 -25.37 -9.84
N ARG A 406 8.30 -25.06 -8.78
CA ARG A 406 9.74 -24.75 -8.90
C ARG A 406 10.68 -25.95 -8.63
N ASP A 407 10.19 -27.04 -8.05
CA ASP A 407 10.99 -28.25 -7.80
C ASP A 407 11.14 -29.21 -9.00
N ALA A 408 10.67 -28.82 -10.20
CA ALA A 408 10.79 -29.65 -11.40
C ALA A 408 12.11 -29.45 -12.18
N LEU A 409 13.02 -28.57 -11.73
CA LEU A 409 14.30 -28.32 -12.41
C LEU A 409 15.46 -28.40 -11.41
N LYS A 410 15.88 -29.64 -11.12
CA LYS A 410 17.28 -30.09 -10.92
C LYS A 410 17.28 -31.48 -10.26
N ARG A 411 17.23 -32.53 -11.06
CA ARG A 411 17.97 -33.76 -10.75
C ARG A 411 19.19 -33.78 -11.67
N PRO A 412 20.42 -33.87 -11.17
CA PRO A 412 21.55 -34.20 -12.02
C PRO A 412 21.39 -35.66 -12.45
N SER A 413 21.48 -35.88 -13.75
CA SER A 413 21.67 -37.20 -14.34
C SER A 413 23.02 -37.76 -13.91
N SER A 414 22.99 -38.85 -13.13
CA SER A 414 24.06 -39.84 -13.04
C SER A 414 23.42 -41.19 -12.77
#